data_AF-A0A9D6LTT0-F1
#
_entry.id   AF-A0A9D6LTT0-F1
#
_cell.length_a   1.000
_cell.length_b   1.000
_cell.length_c   1.000
_cell.angle_alpha   90.00
_cell.angle_beta   90.00
_cell.angle_gamma   90.00
#
_symmetry.space_group_name_H-M   'P 1'
#
loop_
_entity.id
_entity.type
_entity.pdbx_description
1 polymer ?
#
loop_
_entity_poly.entity_id
_entity_poly.type
_entity_poly.pdbx_seq_one_letter_code
_entity_poly.pdbx_strand_id
1 'polypeptide(L)'
;MGQAVALQMIDAGPLIHYQHWRPLRHPWLFICLAAQSAAVIAGLRRRWPDIRTWLGRNFRWWQLGGVGVVLFLSGAALSRDKPAYVAEMLFAGLVQAVNLGGVVLAAWAVPPKSLTSLKEKFDRWLEPSSPDRFVAIGGIWVTTLAAFLSFCIYERHPHIPDEVVYLYQARYFAAGRLTLPAPEAPDAINVDLMTYESDRWYCPVPPGWPAMLAVGVLLGVPWLVNPVLAGCNVVLTYFLVREIYDRRTARLSVLLLCVSPWHIFMAMNFMTHTFTLTCALAGALGVAWARKTGKTFWGWLSGIATGMVILIRPLEGAVVAGVLGLWALGAGGRRLKSRCILAFTLGAIVVGGVVLPYNKLLTGN
;
A
#
# COMPACT_ATOMS: atom_id res chain seq x y z
N MET A 1 -11.11 -17.91 15.99
CA MET A 1 -12.47 -18.38 15.67
C MET A 1 -13.26 -17.30 14.94
N GLY A 2 -13.47 -16.10 15.50
CA GLY A 2 -14.27 -15.04 14.87
C GLY A 2 -13.89 -14.62 13.46
N GLN A 3 -12.60 -14.36 13.22
CA GLN A 3 -12.13 -13.96 11.89
C GLN A 3 -12.34 -15.06 10.83
N ALA A 4 -12.17 -16.33 11.22
CA ALA A 4 -12.40 -17.47 10.32
C ALA A 4 -13.90 -17.60 9.98
N VAL A 5 -14.77 -17.43 10.97
CA VAL A 5 -16.23 -17.41 10.78
C VAL A 5 -16.64 -16.29 9.83
N ALA A 6 -16.13 -15.08 10.08
CA ALA A 6 -16.36 -13.91 9.25
C ALA A 6 -15.94 -14.14 7.78
N LEU A 7 -14.73 -14.65 7.54
CA LEU A 7 -14.23 -14.92 6.19
C LEU A 7 -15.06 -15.98 5.44
N GLN A 8 -15.58 -16.99 6.14
CA GLN A 8 -16.43 -18.02 5.54
C GLN A 8 -17.85 -17.52 5.22
N MET A 9 -18.26 -16.37 5.76
CA MET A 9 -19.54 -15.73 5.42
C MET A 9 -19.42 -14.83 4.18
N ILE A 10 -18.22 -14.62 3.65
CA ILE A 10 -17.99 -13.85 2.43
C ILE A 10 -18.11 -14.78 1.23
N ASP A 11 -18.92 -14.39 0.24
CA ASP A 11 -19.04 -15.11 -1.01
C ASP A 11 -17.89 -14.74 -1.97
N ALA A 12 -16.78 -15.45 -1.83
CA ALA A 12 -15.59 -15.31 -2.66
C ALA A 12 -15.44 -16.49 -3.65
N GLY A 13 -16.56 -16.96 -4.23
CA GLY A 13 -16.62 -18.15 -5.09
C GLY A 13 -15.65 -18.16 -6.28
N PRO A 14 -15.63 -19.25 -7.08
CA PRO A 14 -14.65 -19.44 -8.15
C PRO A 14 -14.81 -18.47 -9.34
N LEU A 15 -15.89 -17.70 -9.37
CA LEU A 15 -16.18 -16.70 -10.41
C LEU A 15 -15.70 -15.32 -9.95
N ILE A 16 -15.33 -14.48 -10.92
CA ILE A 16 -14.92 -13.10 -10.64
C ILE A 16 -16.18 -12.25 -10.42
N HIS A 17 -16.47 -11.93 -9.16
CA HIS A 17 -17.52 -11.00 -8.76
C HIS A 17 -17.12 -10.25 -7.50
N TYR A 18 -17.82 -9.14 -7.20
CA TYR A 18 -17.61 -8.42 -5.96
C TYR A 18 -17.96 -9.31 -4.76
N GLN A 19 -17.05 -9.34 -3.79
CA GLN A 19 -17.22 -10.15 -2.59
C GLN A 19 -18.27 -9.52 -1.68
N HIS A 20 -19.37 -10.25 -1.46
CA HIS A 20 -20.50 -9.81 -0.66
C HIS A 20 -20.72 -10.73 0.54
N TRP A 21 -21.24 -10.17 1.63
CA TRP A 21 -21.58 -10.94 2.82
C TRP A 21 -22.85 -11.76 2.60
N ARG A 22 -22.79 -13.06 2.87
CA ARG A 22 -23.94 -13.97 2.85
C ARG A 22 -24.15 -14.63 4.20
N PRO A 23 -24.56 -13.86 5.24
CA PRO A 23 -24.60 -14.34 6.61
C PRO A 23 -25.56 -15.51 6.84
N LEU A 24 -26.58 -15.65 6.00
CA LEU A 24 -27.61 -16.69 6.10
C LEU A 24 -27.28 -17.97 5.32
N ARG A 25 -26.18 -18.00 4.56
CA ARG A 25 -25.78 -19.19 3.77
C ARG A 25 -25.47 -20.38 4.68
N HIS A 26 -24.93 -20.13 5.87
CA HIS A 26 -24.57 -21.14 6.86
C HIS A 26 -25.03 -20.69 8.25
N PRO A 27 -26.18 -21.16 8.74
CA PRO A 27 -26.78 -20.65 9.99
C PRO A 27 -25.89 -20.90 11.23
N TRP A 28 -25.05 -21.92 11.22
CA TRP A 28 -24.10 -22.18 12.31
C TRP A 28 -22.99 -21.12 12.41
N LEU A 29 -22.55 -20.53 11.29
CA LEU A 29 -21.59 -19.42 11.30
C LEU A 29 -22.18 -18.20 12.01
N PHE A 30 -23.46 -17.92 11.73
CA PHE A 30 -24.19 -16.85 12.41
C PHE A 30 -24.30 -17.09 13.92
N ILE A 31 -24.57 -18.33 14.34
CA ILE A 31 -24.60 -18.70 15.77
C ILE A 31 -23.22 -18.49 16.42
N CYS A 32 -22.14 -18.91 15.77
CA CYS A 32 -20.78 -18.69 16.26
C CYS A 32 -20.45 -17.20 16.40
N LEU A 33 -20.82 -16.38 15.41
CA LEU A 33 -20.63 -14.94 15.44
C LEU A 33 -21.47 -14.28 16.54
N ALA A 34 -22.73 -14.70 16.71
CA ALA A 34 -23.61 -14.21 17.76
C ALA A 34 -23.08 -14.56 19.17
N ALA A 35 -22.61 -15.79 19.37
CA ALA A 35 -22.00 -16.24 20.61
C ALA A 35 -20.72 -15.44 20.94
N GLN A 36 -19.85 -15.22 19.95
CA GLN A 36 -18.67 -14.36 20.12
C GLN A 36 -19.09 -12.93 20.46
N SER A 37 -20.06 -12.37 19.75
CA SER A 37 -20.56 -11.01 19.98
C SER A 37 -21.09 -10.86 21.40
N ALA A 38 -21.87 -11.82 21.89
CA ALA A 38 -22.37 -11.84 23.26
C ALA A 38 -21.23 -11.89 24.29
N ALA A 39 -20.22 -12.75 24.08
CA ALA A 39 -19.06 -12.84 24.96
C ALA A 39 -18.24 -11.54 24.99
N VAL A 40 -18.01 -10.92 23.83
CA VAL A 40 -17.29 -9.65 23.72
C VAL A 40 -18.08 -8.52 24.37
N ILE A 41 -19.39 -8.41 24.12
CA ILE A 41 -20.25 -7.39 24.73
C ILE A 41 -20.26 -7.55 26.26
N ALA A 42 -20.39 -8.78 26.77
CA ALA A 42 -20.36 -9.03 28.20
C ALA A 42 -19.01 -8.64 28.82
N GLY A 43 -17.90 -8.97 28.16
CA GLY A 43 -16.54 -8.60 28.58
C GLY A 43 -16.34 -7.09 28.59
N LEU A 44 -16.72 -6.40 27.51
CA LEU A 44 -16.61 -4.95 27.38
C LEU A 44 -17.49 -4.23 28.42
N ARG A 45 -18.70 -4.74 28.68
CA ARG A 45 -19.61 -4.15 29.69
C ARG A 45 -19.02 -4.19 31.09
N ARG A 46 -18.37 -5.30 31.49
CA ARG A 46 -17.68 -5.41 32.78
C ARG A 46 -16.52 -4.42 32.92
N ARG A 47 -15.95 -4.00 31.79
CA ARG A 47 -14.76 -3.16 31.67
C ARG A 47 -15.06 -1.73 31.22
N TRP A 48 -16.34 -1.40 31.04
CA TRP A 48 -16.79 -0.14 30.47
C TRP A 48 -16.33 1.11 31.23
N PRO A 49 -16.31 1.14 32.58
CA PRO A 49 -15.80 2.31 33.32
C PRO A 49 -14.35 2.65 32.96
N ASP A 50 -13.49 1.62 32.87
CA ASP A 50 -12.07 1.76 32.52
C ASP A 50 -11.92 2.24 31.07
N ILE A 51 -12.66 1.63 30.13
CA ILE A 51 -12.65 1.98 28.70
C ILE A 51 -13.09 3.43 28.51
N ARG A 52 -14.20 3.83 29.12
CA ARG A 52 -14.74 5.18 29.00
C ARG A 52 -13.77 6.23 29.52
N THR A 53 -13.11 5.93 30.65
CA THR A 53 -12.10 6.81 31.24
C THR A 53 -10.89 6.95 30.32
N TRP A 54 -10.41 5.84 29.77
CA TRP A 54 -9.29 5.84 28.84
C TRP A 54 -9.62 6.58 27.53
N LEU A 55 -10.80 6.36 26.95
CA LEU A 55 -11.24 7.05 25.73
C LEU A 55 -11.34 8.57 25.95
N GLY A 56 -11.97 8.99 27.06
CA GLY A 56 -12.09 10.41 27.39
C GLY A 56 -10.77 11.12 27.65
N ARG A 57 -9.75 10.37 28.11
CA ARG A 57 -8.40 10.91 28.33
C ARG A 57 -7.58 11.05 27.05
N ASN A 58 -7.75 10.14 26.08
CA ASN A 58 -6.87 10.05 24.91
C ASN A 58 -7.47 10.62 23.63
N PHE A 59 -8.79 10.71 23.52
CA PHE A 59 -9.48 11.11 22.30
C PHE A 59 -10.54 12.18 22.54
N ARG A 60 -10.65 13.11 21.59
CA ARG A 60 -11.80 14.01 21.47
C ARG A 60 -12.97 13.28 20.82
N TRP A 61 -14.20 13.72 21.10
CA TRP A 61 -15.42 13.09 20.58
C TRP A 61 -15.44 12.99 19.04
N TRP A 62 -14.92 14.00 18.33
CA TRP A 62 -14.86 13.99 16.86
C TRP A 62 -13.80 13.01 16.33
N GLN A 63 -12.72 12.76 17.07
CA GLN A 63 -11.72 11.75 16.70
C GLN A 63 -12.32 10.34 16.80
N LEU A 64 -13.10 10.10 17.86
CA LEU A 64 -13.84 8.85 18.01
C LEU A 64 -14.89 8.69 16.91
N GLY A 65 -15.60 9.76 16.56
CA GLY A 65 -16.49 9.79 15.40
C GLY A 65 -15.76 9.45 14.09
N GLY A 66 -14.59 10.05 13.85
CA GLY A 66 -13.76 9.77 12.69
C GLY A 66 -13.28 8.32 12.63
N VAL A 67 -12.83 7.75 13.74
CA VAL A 67 -12.47 6.32 13.84
C VAL A 67 -13.66 5.43 13.52
N GLY A 68 -14.85 5.76 14.04
CA GLY A 68 -16.10 5.05 13.72
C GLY A 68 -16.41 5.11 12.23
N VAL A 69 -16.34 6.29 11.61
CA VAL A 69 -16.57 6.46 10.17
C VAL A 69 -15.61 5.59 9.35
N VAL A 70 -14.32 5.60 9.67
CA VAL A 70 -13.33 4.76 8.97
C VAL A 70 -13.64 3.27 9.13
N LEU A 71 -13.96 2.83 10.34
CA LEU A 71 -14.27 1.42 10.63
C LEU A 71 -15.49 0.93 9.84
N PHE A 72 -16.54 1.74 9.72
CA PHE A 72 -17.75 1.33 8.97
C PHE A 72 -17.60 1.51 7.46
N LEU A 73 -17.06 2.63 6.98
CA LEU A 73 -16.94 2.89 5.54
C LEU A 73 -15.92 1.97 4.84
N SER A 74 -14.95 1.42 5.57
CA SER A 74 -14.00 0.44 5.03
C SER A 74 -14.51 -1.00 5.07
N GLY A 75 -15.73 -1.24 5.56
CA GLY A 75 -16.22 -2.58 5.87
C GLY A 75 -16.89 -3.34 4.72
N ALA A 76 -17.42 -2.67 3.71
CA ALA A 76 -18.19 -3.32 2.65
C ALA A 76 -17.68 -2.99 1.24
N ALA A 77 -17.80 -3.97 0.35
CA ALA A 77 -17.63 -3.78 -1.08
C ALA A 77 -18.76 -2.89 -1.62
N LEU A 78 -18.46 -2.05 -2.62
CA LEU A 78 -19.50 -1.27 -3.28
C LEU A 78 -20.50 -2.21 -3.95
N SER A 79 -21.78 -1.97 -3.68
CA SER A 79 -22.89 -2.66 -4.36
C SER A 79 -23.72 -1.64 -5.15
N ARG A 80 -24.26 -2.09 -6.29
CA ARG A 80 -25.21 -1.31 -7.09
C ARG A 80 -26.55 -1.14 -6.36
N ASP A 81 -26.90 -2.10 -5.50
CA ASP A 81 -28.08 -2.03 -4.66
C ASP A 81 -27.76 -1.27 -3.35
N LYS A 82 -28.32 -0.07 -3.22
CA LYS A 82 -28.04 0.84 -2.09
C LYS A 82 -28.50 0.25 -0.74
N PRO A 83 -29.73 -0.28 -0.59
CA PRO A 83 -30.14 -1.02 0.60
C PRO A 83 -29.17 -2.14 0.99
N ALA A 84 -28.79 -3.00 0.04
CA ALA A 84 -27.87 -4.09 0.32
C ALA A 84 -26.48 -3.59 0.74
N TYR A 85 -25.96 -2.56 0.05
CA TYR A 85 -24.70 -1.92 0.42
C TYR A 85 -24.73 -1.41 1.87
N VAL A 86 -25.78 -0.68 2.27
CA VAL A 86 -25.90 -0.14 3.62
C VAL A 86 -25.99 -1.26 4.65
N ALA A 87 -26.77 -2.31 4.37
CA ALA A 87 -26.89 -3.46 5.27
C ALA A 87 -25.55 -4.21 5.43
N GLU A 88 -24.83 -4.47 4.33
CA GLU A 88 -23.51 -5.09 4.35
C GLU A 88 -22.49 -4.23 5.09
N MET A 89 -22.50 -2.92 4.87
CA MET A 89 -21.61 -1.97 5.55
C MET A 89 -21.83 -1.97 7.06
N LEU A 90 -23.09 -1.93 7.51
CA LEU A 90 -23.43 -2.02 8.94
C LEU A 90 -23.03 -3.38 9.53
N PHE A 91 -23.30 -4.47 8.80
CA PHE A 91 -22.95 -5.81 9.24
C PHE A 91 -21.43 -6.00 9.37
N ALA A 92 -20.68 -5.60 8.34
CA ALA A 92 -19.22 -5.67 8.35
C ALA A 92 -18.61 -4.79 9.43
N GLY A 93 -19.11 -3.57 9.61
CA GLY A 93 -18.69 -2.69 10.70
C GLY A 93 -18.95 -3.29 12.07
N LEU A 94 -20.07 -3.98 12.27
CA LEU A 94 -20.36 -4.72 13.51
C LEU A 94 -19.38 -5.88 13.73
N VAL A 95 -19.10 -6.68 12.69
CA VAL A 95 -18.11 -7.76 12.75
C VAL A 95 -16.72 -7.21 13.11
N GLN A 96 -16.31 -6.11 12.48
CA GLN A 96 -15.05 -5.43 12.79
C GLN A 96 -15.00 -4.91 14.23
N ALA A 97 -16.08 -4.28 14.71
CA ALA A 97 -16.17 -3.80 16.08
C ALA A 97 -16.11 -4.93 17.12
N VAL A 98 -16.76 -6.06 16.85
CA VAL A 98 -16.70 -7.27 17.69
C VAL A 98 -15.28 -7.85 17.72
N ASN A 99 -14.61 -7.93 16.57
CA ASN A 99 -13.23 -8.40 16.51
C ASN A 99 -12.27 -7.44 17.23
N LEU A 100 -12.43 -6.13 17.06
CA LEU A 100 -11.66 -5.12 17.79
C LEU A 100 -11.87 -5.23 19.30
N GLY A 101 -13.12 -5.37 19.74
CA GLY A 101 -13.47 -5.61 21.14
C GLY A 101 -12.83 -6.89 21.67
N GLY A 102 -12.82 -7.96 20.89
CA GLY A 102 -12.13 -9.21 21.21
C GLY A 102 -10.62 -9.02 21.40
N VAL A 103 -9.96 -8.27 20.52
CA VAL A 103 -8.52 -7.95 20.64
C VAL A 103 -8.25 -7.12 21.89
N VAL A 104 -9.08 -6.11 22.19
CA VAL A 104 -8.94 -5.29 23.41
C VAL A 104 -9.09 -6.15 24.67
N LEU A 105 -10.09 -7.02 24.72
CA LEU A 105 -10.30 -7.93 25.85
C LEU A 105 -9.15 -8.92 26.00
N ALA A 106 -8.65 -9.48 24.89
CA ALA A 106 -7.50 -10.38 24.91
C ALA A 106 -6.25 -9.66 25.44
N ALA A 107 -6.00 -8.42 25.00
CA ALA A 107 -4.89 -7.60 25.49
C ALA A 107 -5.03 -7.29 27.00
N TRP A 108 -6.24 -7.03 27.49
CA TRP A 108 -6.52 -6.77 28.90
C TRP A 108 -6.54 -8.02 29.78
N ALA A 109 -6.71 -9.21 29.19
CA ALA A 109 -6.59 -10.48 29.90
C ALA A 109 -5.12 -10.83 30.18
N VAL A 110 -4.15 -10.22 29.49
CA VAL A 110 -2.73 -10.46 29.74
C VAL A 110 -2.35 -9.91 31.12
N PRO A 111 -1.77 -10.73 32.02
CA PRO A 111 -1.36 -10.28 33.34
C PRO A 111 -0.37 -9.11 33.27
N PRO A 112 -0.46 -8.10 34.17
CA PRO A 112 0.42 -6.93 34.16
C PRO A 112 1.91 -7.28 34.23
N LYS A 113 2.27 -8.31 35.02
CA LYS A 113 3.65 -8.82 35.14
C LYS A 113 4.21 -9.36 33.82
N SER A 114 3.35 -10.03 33.04
CA SER A 114 3.73 -10.56 31.72
C SER A 114 3.88 -9.43 30.71
N LEU A 115 3.01 -8.41 30.77
CA LEU A 115 3.11 -7.22 29.93
C LEU A 115 4.39 -6.43 30.18
N THR A 116 4.78 -6.24 31.45
CA THR A 116 6.05 -5.54 31.77
C THR A 116 7.26 -6.32 31.29
N SER A 117 7.31 -7.65 31.52
CA SER A 117 8.40 -8.49 31.02
C SER A 117 8.48 -8.51 29.49
N LEU A 118 7.34 -8.60 28.81
CA LEU A 118 7.28 -8.57 27.35
C LEU A 118 7.74 -7.20 26.82
N LYS A 119 7.30 -6.11 27.44
CA LYS A 119 7.73 -4.76 27.12
C LYS A 119 9.24 -4.59 27.29
N GLU A 120 9.83 -5.07 28.38
CA GLU A 120 11.27 -4.98 28.61
C GLU A 120 12.09 -5.78 27.59
N LYS A 121 11.61 -6.96 27.17
CA LYS A 121 12.24 -7.74 26.10
C LYS A 121 12.15 -7.01 24.76
N PHE A 122 10.97 -6.48 24.46
CA PHE A 122 10.70 -5.77 23.22
C PHE A 122 11.48 -4.45 23.13
N ASP A 123 11.59 -3.73 24.24
CA ASP A 123 12.33 -2.48 24.34
C ASP A 123 13.83 -2.72 24.17
N ARG A 124 14.39 -3.77 24.79
CA ARG A 124 15.78 -4.19 24.56
C ARG A 124 16.06 -4.60 23.11
N TRP A 125 15.10 -5.21 22.44
CA TRP A 125 15.26 -5.58 21.02
C TRP A 125 15.17 -4.36 20.09
N LEU A 126 14.34 -3.39 20.44
CA LEU A 126 14.20 -2.11 19.74
C LEU A 126 15.29 -1.10 20.10
N GLU A 127 16.07 -1.35 21.15
CA GLU A 127 17.13 -0.46 21.61
C GLU A 127 18.24 -0.28 20.55
N PRO A 128 18.77 0.94 20.41
CA PRO A 128 19.68 1.30 19.32
C PRO A 128 21.04 0.60 19.42
N SER A 129 21.21 -0.50 18.68
CA SER A 129 22.54 -0.92 18.23
C SER A 129 23.06 -0.01 17.09
N SER A 130 24.38 -0.02 16.87
CA SER A 130 25.17 0.72 15.86
C SER A 130 24.67 0.48 14.41
N PRO A 131 25.24 1.15 13.36
CA PRO A 131 24.50 1.65 12.18
C PRO A 131 23.49 0.61 11.64
N ASP A 132 22.23 1.03 11.55
CA ASP A 132 21.00 0.25 11.70
C ASP A 132 20.92 -1.08 10.92
N ARG A 133 21.70 -2.09 11.35
CA ARG A 133 21.64 -3.47 10.84
C ARG A 133 20.23 -4.03 10.86
N PHE A 134 19.44 -3.64 11.86
CA PHE A 134 18.02 -3.96 11.97
C PHE A 134 17.23 -3.63 10.68
N VAL A 135 17.45 -2.45 10.11
CA VAL A 135 16.72 -1.98 8.94
C VAL A 135 17.18 -2.70 7.69
N ALA A 136 18.50 -2.95 7.58
CA ALA A 136 19.04 -3.77 6.49
C ALA A 136 18.52 -5.21 6.54
N ILE A 137 18.49 -5.83 7.73
CA ILE A 137 17.92 -7.17 7.94
C ILE A 137 16.44 -7.17 7.59
N GLY A 138 15.67 -6.16 8.01
CA GLY A 138 14.26 -6.02 7.65
C GLY A 138 14.04 -5.90 6.14
N GLY A 139 14.86 -5.11 5.45
CA GLY A 139 14.83 -5.00 3.99
C GLY A 139 15.13 -6.32 3.30
N ILE A 140 16.21 -7.01 3.71
CA ILE A 140 16.61 -8.33 3.19
C ILE A 140 15.51 -9.36 3.45
N TRP A 141 14.92 -9.36 4.64
CA TRP A 141 13.81 -10.24 5.01
C TRP A 141 12.62 -10.07 4.08
N VAL A 142 12.16 -8.83 3.87
CA VAL A 142 11.01 -8.56 2.99
C VAL A 142 11.34 -8.94 1.56
N THR A 143 12.52 -8.59 1.05
CA THR A 143 12.93 -8.98 -0.31
C THR A 143 12.98 -10.50 -0.47
N THR A 144 13.59 -11.21 0.48
CA THR A 144 13.72 -12.67 0.41
C THR A 144 12.37 -13.35 0.51
N LEU A 145 11.51 -12.93 1.44
CA LEU A 145 10.18 -13.49 1.62
C LEU A 145 9.29 -13.22 0.40
N ALA A 146 9.25 -11.99 -0.11
CA ALA A 146 8.48 -11.64 -1.28
C ALA A 146 8.99 -12.35 -2.55
N ALA A 147 10.31 -12.49 -2.71
CA ALA A 147 10.92 -13.25 -3.80
C ALA A 147 10.60 -14.74 -3.70
N PHE A 148 10.66 -15.32 -2.50
CA PHE A 148 10.27 -16.70 -2.25
C PHE A 148 8.80 -16.93 -2.61
N LEU A 149 7.89 -16.06 -2.18
CA LEU A 149 6.47 -16.17 -2.52
C LEU A 149 6.23 -15.93 -4.02
N SER A 150 6.93 -14.98 -4.63
CA SER A 150 6.87 -14.76 -6.08
C SER A 150 7.30 -16.01 -6.86
N PHE A 151 8.32 -16.72 -6.35
CA PHE A 151 8.83 -17.95 -6.95
C PHE A 151 7.90 -19.15 -6.74
N CYS A 152 7.53 -19.43 -5.48
CA CYS A 152 6.85 -20.66 -5.10
C CYS A 152 5.33 -20.60 -5.22
N ILE A 153 4.73 -19.41 -5.07
CA ILE A 153 3.27 -19.22 -5.03
C ILE A 153 2.80 -18.47 -6.27
N TYR A 154 3.51 -17.42 -6.68
CA TYR A 154 3.17 -16.59 -7.83
C TYR A 154 3.86 -17.06 -9.13
N GLU A 155 4.57 -18.19 -9.08
CA GLU A 155 5.18 -18.88 -10.24
C GLU A 155 6.09 -18.02 -11.14
N ARG A 156 6.51 -16.83 -10.66
CA ARG A 156 7.23 -15.80 -11.43
C ARG A 156 6.46 -15.32 -12.66
N HIS A 157 5.13 -15.42 -12.66
CA HIS A 157 4.30 -15.09 -13.81
C HIS A 157 3.16 -14.13 -13.41
N PRO A 158 2.78 -13.15 -14.24
CA PRO A 158 1.59 -12.33 -13.98
C PRO A 158 0.30 -13.18 -13.93
N HIS A 159 -0.58 -12.94 -12.95
CA HIS A 159 -1.84 -13.71 -12.81
C HIS A 159 -3.11 -12.91 -13.15
N ILE A 160 -3.00 -11.61 -13.38
CA ILE A 160 -4.14 -10.74 -13.69
C ILE A 160 -3.86 -9.86 -14.92
N PRO A 161 -4.90 -9.43 -15.66
CA PRO A 161 -4.74 -8.75 -16.95
C PRO A 161 -3.80 -7.54 -16.91
N ASP A 162 -3.93 -6.68 -15.90
CA ASP A 162 -3.04 -5.52 -15.71
C ASP A 162 -1.56 -5.91 -15.67
N GLU A 163 -1.23 -6.97 -14.94
CA GLU A 163 0.15 -7.44 -14.78
C GLU A 163 0.72 -8.00 -16.08
N VAL A 164 -0.13 -8.69 -16.85
CA VAL A 164 0.23 -9.21 -18.17
C VAL A 164 0.62 -8.05 -19.08
N VAL A 165 -0.23 -7.03 -19.16
CA VAL A 165 0.03 -5.90 -20.06
C VAL A 165 1.20 -5.01 -19.61
N TYR A 166 1.43 -4.87 -18.30
CA TYR A 166 2.64 -4.21 -17.79
C TYR A 166 3.90 -4.95 -18.23
N LEU A 167 3.89 -6.29 -18.17
CA LEU A 167 5.03 -7.10 -18.61
C LEU A 167 5.24 -7.05 -20.13
N TYR A 168 4.17 -7.03 -20.93
CA TYR A 168 4.26 -6.82 -22.38
C TYR A 168 4.89 -5.46 -22.69
N GLN A 169 4.36 -4.38 -22.11
CA GLN A 169 4.90 -3.04 -22.35
C GLN A 169 6.35 -2.91 -21.87
N ALA A 170 6.71 -3.54 -20.75
CA ALA A 170 8.09 -3.62 -20.28
C ALA A 170 9.02 -4.33 -21.27
N ARG A 171 8.56 -5.40 -21.92
CA ARG A 171 9.31 -6.09 -22.99
C ARG A 171 9.45 -5.21 -24.23
N TYR A 172 8.45 -4.40 -24.56
CA TYR A 172 8.53 -3.47 -25.69
C TYR A 172 9.61 -2.43 -25.42
N PHE A 173 9.60 -1.82 -24.23
CA PHE A 173 10.63 -0.87 -23.81
C PHE A 173 12.03 -1.49 -23.78
N ALA A 174 12.17 -2.71 -23.26
CA ALA A 174 13.44 -3.44 -23.28
C ALA A 174 13.95 -3.70 -24.72
N ALA A 175 13.04 -3.85 -25.69
CA ALA A 175 13.37 -3.98 -27.10
C ALA A 175 13.52 -2.63 -27.84
N GLY A 176 13.43 -1.50 -27.13
CA GLY A 176 13.50 -0.16 -27.73
C GLY A 176 12.27 0.22 -28.57
N ARG A 177 11.12 -0.39 -28.31
CA ARG A 177 9.86 -0.19 -29.03
C ARG A 177 8.79 0.39 -28.12
N LEU A 178 7.88 1.18 -28.70
CA LEU A 178 6.67 1.66 -28.01
C LEU A 178 5.45 0.81 -28.36
N THR A 179 5.40 0.32 -29.60
CA THR A 179 4.34 -0.51 -30.17
C THR A 179 4.95 -1.66 -30.97
N LEU A 180 4.16 -2.69 -31.23
CA LEU A 180 4.47 -3.73 -32.22
C LEU A 180 3.51 -3.63 -33.41
N PRO A 181 3.84 -4.25 -34.57
CA PRO A 181 2.86 -4.46 -35.63
C PRO A 181 1.64 -5.24 -35.11
N ALA A 182 0.47 -4.97 -35.69
CA ALA A 182 -0.73 -5.73 -35.38
C ALA A 182 -0.54 -7.23 -35.69
N PRO A 183 -1.03 -8.15 -34.83
CA PRO A 183 -0.97 -9.58 -35.12
C PRO A 183 -1.80 -9.93 -36.36
N GLU A 184 -1.33 -10.90 -37.15
CA GLU A 184 -2.01 -11.33 -38.40
C GLU A 184 -3.44 -11.85 -38.15
N ALA A 185 -3.68 -12.44 -36.98
CA ALA A 185 -4.99 -12.91 -36.54
C ALA A 185 -5.33 -12.35 -35.14
N PRO A 186 -5.84 -11.12 -35.05
CA PRO A 186 -6.18 -10.49 -33.76
C PRO A 186 -7.18 -11.29 -32.93
N ASP A 187 -8.15 -11.94 -33.60
CA ASP A 187 -9.15 -12.78 -32.93
C ASP A 187 -8.53 -14.00 -32.23
N ALA A 188 -7.38 -14.48 -32.71
CA ALA A 188 -6.65 -15.59 -32.10
C ALA A 188 -5.70 -15.15 -30.99
N ILE A 189 -5.32 -13.85 -30.96
CA ILE A 189 -4.40 -13.26 -29.97
C ILE A 189 -5.13 -12.08 -29.33
N ASN A 190 -6.19 -12.38 -28.58
CA ASN A 190 -6.95 -11.39 -27.84
C ASN A 190 -6.50 -11.35 -26.38
N VAL A 191 -5.54 -10.47 -26.09
CA VAL A 191 -5.09 -10.13 -24.73
C VAL A 191 -5.87 -8.93 -24.23
N ASP A 192 -6.53 -9.08 -23.08
CA ASP A 192 -7.25 -8.01 -22.37
C ASP A 192 -6.34 -6.79 -22.13
N LEU A 193 -6.94 -5.58 -22.15
CA LEU A 193 -6.26 -4.29 -21.92
C LEU A 193 -5.16 -3.94 -22.94
N MET A 194 -5.09 -4.65 -24.07
CA MET A 194 -4.31 -4.24 -25.25
C MET A 194 -5.19 -3.51 -26.26
N THR A 195 -4.59 -2.58 -27.01
CA THR A 195 -5.21 -1.87 -28.12
C THR A 195 -4.72 -2.45 -29.44
N TYR A 196 -5.67 -2.78 -30.32
CA TYR A 196 -5.43 -3.31 -31.67
C TYR A 196 -5.85 -2.24 -32.67
N GLU A 197 -4.89 -1.72 -33.41
CA GLU A 197 -5.09 -0.87 -34.57
C GLU A 197 -4.62 -1.61 -35.83
N SER A 198 -4.89 -1.07 -37.02
CA SER A 198 -4.57 -1.73 -38.29
C SER A 198 -3.08 -2.02 -38.49
N ASP A 199 -2.20 -1.22 -37.89
CA ASP A 199 -0.74 -1.30 -38.03
C ASP A 199 -0.01 -1.39 -36.69
N ARG A 200 -0.72 -1.26 -35.57
CA ARG A 200 -0.13 -1.15 -34.22
C ARG A 200 -0.86 -2.00 -33.20
N TRP A 201 -0.07 -2.60 -32.31
CA TRP A 201 -0.51 -3.34 -31.14
C TRP A 201 0.29 -2.87 -29.92
N TYR A 202 -0.41 -2.33 -28.93
CA TYR A 202 0.22 -1.70 -27.76
C TYR A 202 -0.70 -1.72 -26.54
N CYS A 203 -0.12 -1.45 -25.37
CA CYS A 203 -0.90 -1.28 -24.16
C CYS A 203 -1.00 0.21 -23.78
N PRO A 204 -2.21 0.78 -23.63
CA PRO A 204 -2.42 2.16 -23.20
C PRO A 204 -2.24 2.34 -21.68
N VAL A 205 -1.14 1.84 -21.13
CA VAL A 205 -0.80 1.98 -19.70
C VAL A 205 0.20 3.13 -19.48
N PRO A 206 0.13 3.79 -18.31
CA PRO A 206 1.14 4.78 -17.93
C PRO A 206 2.56 4.18 -17.97
N PRO A 207 3.57 4.92 -18.47
CA PRO A 207 4.87 4.34 -18.81
C PRO A 207 5.78 4.08 -17.59
N GLY A 208 5.49 4.69 -16.44
CA GLY A 208 6.42 4.71 -15.31
C GLY A 208 6.74 3.32 -14.74
N TRP A 209 5.72 2.49 -14.52
CA TRP A 209 5.94 1.13 -14.02
C TRP A 209 6.53 0.19 -15.07
N PRO A 210 5.99 0.11 -16.31
CA PRO A 210 6.62 -0.67 -17.37
C PRO A 210 8.09 -0.30 -17.61
N ALA A 211 8.48 0.98 -17.48
CA ALA A 211 9.88 1.40 -17.60
C ALA A 211 10.77 0.82 -16.48
N MET A 212 10.32 0.81 -15.23
CA MET A 212 11.05 0.17 -14.13
C MET A 212 11.09 -1.35 -14.30
N LEU A 213 9.97 -1.95 -14.70
CA LEU A 213 9.87 -3.39 -14.93
C LEU A 213 10.75 -3.84 -16.10
N ALA A 214 10.94 -2.98 -17.12
CA ALA A 214 11.83 -3.23 -18.25
C ALA A 214 13.28 -3.44 -17.81
N VAL A 215 13.73 -2.80 -16.72
CA VAL A 215 15.05 -3.07 -16.12
C VAL A 215 15.13 -4.54 -15.69
N GLY A 216 14.09 -5.06 -15.04
CA GLY A 216 14.01 -6.48 -14.68
C GLY A 216 13.96 -7.41 -15.89
N VAL A 217 13.27 -7.01 -16.97
CA VAL A 217 13.25 -7.75 -18.23
C VAL A 217 14.64 -7.83 -18.86
N LEU A 218 15.36 -6.71 -18.93
CA LEU A 218 16.73 -6.64 -19.46
C LEU A 218 17.70 -7.51 -18.66
N LEU A 219 17.48 -7.63 -17.35
CA LEU A 219 18.26 -8.50 -16.47
C LEU A 219 17.78 -9.97 -16.45
N GLY A 220 16.69 -10.30 -17.17
CA GLY A 220 16.10 -11.64 -17.19
C GLY A 220 15.37 -12.06 -15.91
N VAL A 221 15.12 -11.12 -14.99
CA VAL A 221 14.49 -11.38 -13.67
C VAL A 221 13.37 -10.39 -13.34
N PRO A 222 12.36 -10.19 -14.20
CA PRO A 222 11.30 -9.20 -13.97
C PRO A 222 10.48 -9.47 -12.69
N TRP A 223 10.34 -10.74 -12.30
CA TRP A 223 9.68 -11.18 -11.07
C TRP A 223 10.36 -10.68 -9.78
N LEU A 224 11.63 -10.29 -9.85
CA LEU A 224 12.41 -9.86 -8.69
C LEU A 224 12.35 -8.34 -8.45
N VAL A 225 11.78 -7.57 -9.38
CA VAL A 225 11.73 -6.10 -9.30
C VAL A 225 10.94 -5.63 -8.08
N ASN A 226 9.69 -6.08 -7.91
CA ASN A 226 8.87 -5.71 -6.76
C ASN A 226 9.42 -6.21 -5.42
N PRO A 227 9.93 -7.46 -5.29
CA PRO A 227 10.58 -7.90 -4.06
C PRO A 227 11.76 -7.02 -3.62
N VAL A 228 12.63 -6.58 -4.55
CA VAL A 228 13.74 -5.68 -4.21
C VAL A 228 13.23 -4.30 -3.80
N LEU A 229 12.28 -3.74 -4.57
CA LEU A 229 11.68 -2.45 -4.24
C LEU A 229 10.97 -2.46 -2.88
N ALA A 230 10.35 -3.57 -2.49
CA ALA A 230 9.73 -3.72 -1.17
C ALA A 230 10.78 -3.67 -0.04
N GLY A 231 11.93 -4.31 -0.22
CA GLY A 231 13.07 -4.16 0.69
C GLY A 231 13.57 -2.71 0.76
N CYS A 232 13.64 -2.02 -0.38
CA CYS A 232 13.95 -0.58 -0.41
C CYS A 232 12.90 0.26 0.34
N ASN A 233 11.62 -0.08 0.22
CA ASN A 233 10.53 0.60 0.92
C ASN A 233 10.67 0.51 2.44
N VAL A 234 11.15 -0.63 2.97
CA VAL A 234 11.48 -0.77 4.39
C VAL A 234 12.55 0.24 4.82
N VAL A 235 13.62 0.34 4.05
CA VAL A 235 14.74 1.25 4.33
C VAL A 235 14.29 2.71 4.24
N LEU A 236 13.58 3.09 3.18
CA LEU A 236 13.09 4.46 2.97
C LEU A 236 12.08 4.86 4.05
N THR A 237 11.20 3.94 4.46
CA THR A 237 10.24 4.17 5.55
C THR A 237 10.96 4.47 6.86
N TYR A 238 12.01 3.71 7.19
CA TYR A 238 12.82 3.98 8.38
C TYR A 238 13.37 5.41 8.39
N PHE A 239 14.02 5.82 7.31
CA PHE A 239 14.65 7.13 7.22
C PHE A 239 13.61 8.25 7.27
N LEU A 240 12.48 8.10 6.57
CA LEU A 240 11.41 9.09 6.59
C LEU A 240 10.81 9.25 7.99
N VAL A 241 10.43 8.14 8.62
CA VAL A 241 9.80 8.18 9.95
C VAL A 241 10.78 8.73 10.99
N ARG A 242 12.08 8.42 10.88
CA ARG A 242 13.12 8.97 11.76
C ARG A 242 13.32 10.49 11.61
N GLU A 243 13.00 11.08 10.46
CA GLU A 243 13.08 12.54 10.29
C GLU A 243 11.85 13.26 10.88
N ILE A 244 10.73 12.55 11.08
CA ILE A 244 9.47 13.12 11.58
C ILE A 244 9.26 12.79 13.07
N TYR A 245 9.67 11.60 13.49
CA TYR A 245 9.49 11.03 14.82
C TYR A 245 10.83 10.50 15.38
N ASP A 246 10.79 9.92 16.57
CA ASP A 246 11.95 9.33 17.20
C ASP A 246 12.35 7.96 16.60
N ARG A 247 13.57 7.51 16.91
CA ARG A 247 14.15 6.28 16.37
C ARG A 247 13.35 5.02 16.75
N ARG A 248 12.73 4.98 17.92
CA ARG A 248 11.92 3.83 18.36
C ARG A 248 10.67 3.72 17.51
N THR A 249 9.98 4.84 17.28
CA THR A 249 8.82 4.90 16.38
C THR A 249 9.20 4.44 14.96
N ALA A 250 10.34 4.88 14.43
CA ALA A 250 10.81 4.44 13.11
C ALA A 250 11.06 2.92 13.02
N ARG A 251 11.66 2.32 14.05
CA ARG A 251 11.89 0.86 14.11
C ARG A 251 10.59 0.08 14.24
N LEU A 252 9.64 0.58 15.02
CA LEU A 252 8.30 -0.01 15.13
C LEU A 252 7.57 0.03 13.78
N SER A 253 7.61 1.15 13.07
CA SER A 253 7.03 1.26 11.73
C SER A 253 7.63 0.26 10.75
N VAL A 254 8.97 0.10 10.76
CA VAL A 254 9.65 -0.91 9.95
C VAL A 254 9.24 -2.33 10.33
N LEU A 255 9.18 -2.65 11.62
CA LEU A 255 8.79 -3.97 12.09
C LEU A 255 7.39 -4.33 11.58
N LEU A 256 6.43 -3.41 11.74
CA LEU A 256 5.07 -3.58 11.27
C LEU A 256 5.01 -3.74 9.75
N LEU A 257 5.82 -2.98 9.00
CA LEU A 257 5.89 -3.11 7.55
C LEU A 257 6.49 -4.46 7.12
N CYS A 258 7.51 -4.96 7.84
CA CYS A 258 8.17 -6.25 7.55
C CYS A 258 7.27 -7.47 7.72
N VAL A 259 6.22 -7.35 8.53
CA VAL A 259 5.25 -8.43 8.79
C VAL A 259 3.87 -8.11 8.22
N SER A 260 3.71 -7.01 7.49
CA SER A 260 2.44 -6.59 6.90
C SER A 260 2.05 -7.53 5.76
N PRO A 261 0.95 -8.29 5.88
CA PRO A 261 0.52 -9.22 4.83
C PRO A 261 0.26 -8.51 3.50
N TRP A 262 -0.34 -7.31 3.56
CA TRP A 262 -0.64 -6.53 2.36
C TRP A 262 0.63 -6.06 1.65
N HIS A 263 1.64 -5.62 2.42
CA HIS A 263 2.91 -5.17 1.83
C HIS A 263 3.63 -6.33 1.13
N ILE A 264 3.70 -7.51 1.78
CA ILE A 264 4.33 -8.70 1.22
C ILE A 264 3.55 -9.21 0.00
N PHE A 265 2.22 -9.23 0.08
CA PHE A 265 1.33 -9.66 -1.01
C PHE A 265 1.47 -8.77 -2.25
N MET A 266 1.57 -7.45 -2.08
CA MET A 266 1.85 -6.51 -3.18
C MET A 266 3.30 -6.60 -3.68
N ALA A 267 4.22 -7.09 -2.86
CA ALA A 267 5.63 -7.21 -3.23
C ALA A 267 5.93 -8.46 -4.08
N MET A 268 5.09 -9.49 -4.05
CA MET A 268 5.34 -10.74 -4.80
C MET A 268 4.79 -10.74 -6.24
N ASN A 269 3.88 -9.80 -6.57
CA ASN A 269 3.20 -9.71 -7.86
C ASN A 269 3.84 -8.66 -8.78
N PHE A 270 3.30 -8.45 -9.98
CA PHE A 270 3.80 -7.47 -10.97
C PHE A 270 3.02 -6.15 -10.97
N MET A 271 2.33 -5.81 -9.88
CA MET A 271 1.55 -4.59 -9.79
C MET A 271 2.38 -3.33 -9.52
N THR A 272 1.79 -2.20 -9.88
CA THR A 272 2.41 -0.85 -9.81
C THR A 272 2.70 -0.35 -8.38
N HIS A 273 1.96 -0.85 -7.37
CA HIS A 273 1.88 -0.25 -6.04
C HIS A 273 3.24 -0.16 -5.32
N THR A 274 4.07 -1.18 -5.43
CA THR A 274 5.34 -1.26 -4.69
C THR A 274 6.31 -0.19 -5.16
N PHE A 275 6.43 0.03 -6.47
CA PHE A 275 7.27 1.10 -7.04
C PHE A 275 6.68 2.49 -6.81
N THR A 276 5.35 2.63 -6.87
CA THR A 276 4.67 3.88 -6.49
C THR A 276 5.04 4.28 -5.05
N LEU A 277 5.01 3.34 -4.11
CA LEU A 277 5.41 3.59 -2.72
C LEU A 277 6.89 3.99 -2.61
N THR A 278 7.78 3.33 -3.36
CA THR A 278 9.21 3.70 -3.38
C THR A 278 9.41 5.15 -3.80
N CYS A 279 8.76 5.56 -4.89
CA CYS A 279 8.85 6.93 -5.39
C CYS A 279 8.21 7.93 -4.42
N ALA A 280 7.07 7.62 -3.82
CA ALA A 280 6.43 8.48 -2.83
C ALA A 280 7.30 8.67 -1.57
N LEU A 281 7.91 7.60 -1.06
CA LEU A 281 8.82 7.65 0.10
C LEU A 281 10.10 8.42 -0.21
N ALA A 282 10.72 8.17 -1.37
CA ALA A 282 11.89 8.93 -1.83
C ALA A 282 11.54 10.42 -2.02
N GLY A 283 10.36 10.70 -2.57
CA GLY A 283 9.78 12.04 -2.67
C GLY A 283 9.71 12.75 -1.33
N ALA A 284 9.06 12.12 -0.36
CA ALA A 284 8.88 12.65 0.99
C ALA A 284 10.22 12.84 1.73
N LEU A 285 11.12 11.86 1.63
CA LEU A 285 12.44 11.94 2.26
C LEU A 285 13.29 13.07 1.65
N GLY A 286 13.18 13.28 0.33
CA GLY A 286 13.77 14.42 -0.36
C GLY A 286 13.26 15.76 0.19
N VAL A 287 11.95 15.91 0.43
CA VAL A 287 11.42 17.14 1.07
C VAL A 287 12.00 17.31 2.49
N ALA A 288 12.02 16.24 3.30
CA ALA A 288 12.53 16.26 4.66
C ALA A 288 14.01 16.70 4.71
N TRP A 289 14.85 16.10 3.88
CA TRP A 289 16.27 16.42 3.82
C TRP A 289 16.57 17.76 3.14
N ALA A 290 15.73 18.20 2.20
CA ALA A 290 15.79 19.56 1.66
C ALA A 290 15.50 20.60 2.75
N ARG A 291 14.53 20.35 3.66
CA ARG A 291 14.23 21.24 4.79
C ARG A 291 15.41 21.32 5.77
N LYS A 292 16.03 20.18 6.06
CA LYS A 292 17.15 20.08 7.01
C LYS A 292 18.45 20.69 6.50
N THR A 293 18.79 20.41 5.24
CA THR A 293 20.11 20.76 4.68
C THR A 293 20.09 21.98 3.75
N GLY A 294 18.92 22.33 3.20
CA GLY A 294 18.77 23.40 2.23
C GLY A 294 19.48 23.15 0.88
N LYS A 295 19.90 21.91 0.60
CA LYS A 295 20.54 21.51 -0.67
C LYS A 295 19.49 21.30 -1.76
N THR A 296 19.76 21.79 -2.97
CA THR A 296 18.88 21.69 -4.15
C THR A 296 18.74 20.27 -4.67
N PHE A 297 19.78 19.44 -4.52
CA PHE A 297 19.75 18.02 -4.88
C PHE A 297 18.52 17.30 -4.33
N TRP A 298 18.17 17.53 -3.06
CA TRP A 298 17.00 16.91 -2.44
C TRP A 298 15.68 17.44 -2.99
N GLY A 299 15.64 18.69 -3.45
CA GLY A 299 14.51 19.23 -4.20
C GLY A 299 14.32 18.50 -5.52
N TRP A 300 15.40 18.31 -6.28
CA TRP A 300 15.37 17.54 -7.53
C TRP A 300 14.96 16.08 -7.31
N LEU A 301 15.59 15.38 -6.35
CA LEU A 301 15.23 14.01 -6.02
C LEU A 301 13.74 13.90 -5.68
N SER A 302 13.25 14.84 -4.87
CA SER A 302 11.85 14.87 -4.47
C SER A 302 10.91 15.07 -5.66
N GLY A 303 11.21 16.08 -6.49
CA GLY A 303 10.43 16.38 -7.70
C GLY A 303 10.42 15.24 -8.70
N ILE A 304 11.60 14.68 -9.02
CA ILE A 304 11.75 13.54 -9.94
C ILE A 304 10.94 12.34 -9.44
N ALA A 305 11.03 12.01 -8.15
CA ALA A 305 10.29 10.90 -7.58
C ALA A 305 8.77 11.15 -7.62
N THR A 306 8.31 12.37 -7.33
CA THR A 306 6.90 12.75 -7.48
C THR A 306 6.43 12.67 -8.95
N GLY A 307 7.23 13.16 -9.89
CA GLY A 307 6.94 13.04 -11.32
C GLY A 307 6.86 11.58 -11.77
N MET A 308 7.72 10.71 -11.21
CA MET A 308 7.64 9.27 -11.46
C MET A 308 6.34 8.67 -10.93
N VAL A 309 5.85 9.09 -9.75
CA VAL A 309 4.51 8.65 -9.29
C VAL A 309 3.43 9.02 -10.28
N ILE A 310 3.46 10.23 -10.86
CA ILE A 310 2.51 10.66 -11.90
C ILE A 310 2.59 9.73 -13.13
N LEU A 311 3.80 9.36 -13.56
CA LEU A 311 3.99 8.43 -14.68
C LEU A 311 3.54 7.00 -14.40
N ILE A 312 3.44 6.59 -13.13
CA ILE A 312 2.96 5.25 -12.77
C ILE A 312 1.45 5.26 -12.54
N ARG A 313 0.96 6.21 -11.73
CA ARG A 313 -0.44 6.34 -11.31
C ARG A 313 -0.79 7.84 -11.21
N PRO A 314 -1.43 8.44 -12.23
CA PRO A 314 -1.62 9.89 -12.31
C PRO A 314 -2.40 10.50 -11.14
N LEU A 315 -3.47 9.84 -10.67
CA LEU A 315 -4.31 10.35 -9.59
C LEU A 315 -3.53 10.39 -8.26
N GLU A 316 -2.83 9.31 -7.94
CA GLU A 316 -1.97 9.20 -6.77
C GLU A 316 -0.79 10.16 -6.88
N GLY A 317 -0.26 10.36 -8.09
CA GLY A 317 0.77 11.35 -8.38
C GLY A 317 0.30 12.77 -8.08
N ALA A 318 -0.93 13.12 -8.46
CA ALA A 318 -1.52 14.42 -8.13
C ALA A 318 -1.70 14.59 -6.62
N VAL A 319 -2.17 13.57 -5.91
CA VAL A 319 -2.30 13.59 -4.45
C VAL A 319 -0.95 13.74 -3.77
N VAL A 320 0.05 12.94 -4.17
CA VAL A 320 1.42 13.01 -3.62
C VAL A 320 2.05 14.37 -3.93
N ALA A 321 1.91 14.89 -5.15
CA ALA A 321 2.39 16.22 -5.52
C ALA A 321 1.73 17.33 -4.70
N GLY A 322 0.43 17.24 -4.45
CA GLY A 322 -0.30 18.19 -3.59
C GLY A 322 0.20 18.14 -2.15
N VAL A 323 0.26 16.95 -1.54
CA VAL A 323 0.70 16.78 -0.15
C VAL A 323 2.15 17.21 0.03
N LEU A 324 3.06 16.75 -0.83
CA LEU A 324 4.48 17.11 -0.76
C LEU A 324 4.73 18.56 -1.15
N GLY A 325 3.93 19.13 -2.06
CA GLY A 325 3.96 20.53 -2.43
C GLY A 325 3.55 21.43 -1.27
N LEU A 326 2.45 21.13 -0.58
CA LEU A 326 2.03 21.84 0.63
C LEU A 326 3.09 21.73 1.73
N TRP A 327 3.68 20.54 1.89
CA TRP A 327 4.80 20.36 2.80
C TRP A 327 6.01 21.19 2.37
N ALA A 328 6.40 21.21 1.10
CA ALA A 328 7.48 22.05 0.59
C ALA A 328 7.23 23.55 0.84
N LEU A 329 5.98 24.00 0.76
CA LEU A 329 5.55 25.39 0.95
C LEU A 329 5.49 25.83 2.42
N GLY A 330 5.60 24.91 3.38
CA GLY A 330 5.68 25.22 4.81
C GLY A 330 4.52 24.72 5.66
N ALA A 331 3.59 23.93 5.12
CA ALA A 331 2.61 23.25 5.96
C ALA A 331 3.34 22.39 7.00
N GLY A 332 2.96 22.50 8.28
CA GLY A 332 3.58 21.75 9.38
C GLY A 332 5.07 22.05 9.62
N GLY A 333 5.58 23.24 9.30
CA GLY A 333 6.94 23.64 9.68
C GLY A 333 7.54 24.78 8.85
N ARG A 334 8.87 24.76 8.68
CA ARG A 334 9.59 25.76 7.87
C ARG A 334 9.44 25.45 6.38
N ARG A 335 9.16 26.49 5.59
CA ARG A 335 9.16 26.45 4.12
C ARG A 335 10.55 26.12 3.57
N LEU A 336 10.60 25.39 2.44
CA LEU A 336 11.82 25.16 1.70
C LEU A 336 12.39 26.45 1.09
N LYS A 337 13.71 26.52 0.92
CA LYS A 337 14.34 27.61 0.15
C LYS A 337 13.77 27.65 -1.27
N SER A 338 13.59 28.85 -1.84
CA SER A 338 12.97 29.03 -3.18
C SER A 338 13.63 28.17 -4.27
N ARG A 339 14.96 28.04 -4.24
CA ARG A 339 15.72 27.17 -5.15
C ARG A 339 15.36 25.68 -5.04
N CYS A 340 15.02 25.19 -3.85
CA CYS A 340 14.61 23.80 -3.62
C CYS A 340 13.16 23.58 -4.06
N ILE A 341 12.29 24.58 -3.87
CA ILE A 341 10.92 24.56 -4.39
C ILE A 341 10.96 24.53 -5.91
N LEU A 342 11.76 25.39 -6.53
CA LEU A 342 11.94 25.41 -7.98
C LEU A 342 12.46 24.06 -8.49
N ALA A 343 13.49 23.49 -7.84
CA ALA A 343 14.01 22.17 -8.19
C ALA A 343 12.96 21.05 -8.06
N PHE A 344 12.13 21.08 -7.01
CA PHE A 344 11.01 20.15 -6.84
C PHE A 344 9.99 20.27 -7.96
N THR A 345 9.52 21.50 -8.23
CA THR A 345 8.53 21.76 -9.27
C THR A 345 9.04 21.39 -10.65
N LEU A 346 10.27 21.78 -10.99
CA LEU A 346 10.88 21.42 -12.27
C LEU A 346 11.10 19.91 -12.39
N GLY A 347 11.58 19.24 -11.33
CA GLY A 347 11.74 17.78 -11.34
C GLY A 347 10.41 17.05 -11.59
N ALA A 348 9.34 17.48 -10.93
CA ALA A 348 8.02 16.88 -11.08
C ALA A 348 7.45 17.13 -12.48
N ILE A 349 7.58 18.34 -13.02
CA ILE A 349 7.09 18.70 -14.36
C ILE A 349 7.89 17.98 -15.45
N VAL A 350 9.22 17.97 -15.36
CA VAL A 350 10.08 17.35 -16.38
C VAL A 350 9.81 15.86 -16.49
N VAL A 351 9.73 15.16 -15.36
CA VAL A 351 9.49 13.70 -15.36
C VAL A 351 8.01 13.40 -15.63
N GLY A 352 7.09 14.01 -14.89
CA GLY A 352 5.64 13.78 -15.07
C GLY A 352 5.16 14.20 -16.46
N GLY A 353 5.76 15.23 -17.04
CA GLY A 353 5.45 15.74 -18.38
C GLY A 353 5.82 14.78 -19.51
N VAL A 354 6.65 13.77 -19.27
CA VAL A 354 6.94 12.70 -20.26
C VAL A 354 5.68 11.96 -20.70
N VAL A 355 4.62 11.98 -19.90
CA VAL A 355 3.32 11.41 -20.27
C VAL A 355 2.74 12.04 -21.54
N LEU A 356 3.01 13.33 -21.80
CA LEU A 356 2.47 14.05 -22.95
C LEU A 356 3.05 13.54 -24.28
N PRO A 357 4.39 13.56 -24.51
CA PRO A 357 4.94 12.97 -25.72
C PRO A 357 4.70 11.46 -25.80
N TYR A 358 4.67 10.75 -24.66
CA TYR A 358 4.35 9.32 -24.64
C TYR A 358 2.94 9.05 -25.19
N ASN A 359 1.92 9.73 -24.67
CA ASN A 359 0.55 9.58 -25.15
C ASN A 359 0.42 10.00 -26.62
N LYS A 360 1.02 11.12 -27.01
CA LYS A 360 1.02 11.56 -28.41
C LYS A 360 1.61 10.52 -29.36
N LEU A 361 2.69 9.83 -28.97
CA LEU A 361 3.31 8.78 -29.77
C LEU A 361 2.50 7.48 -29.78
N LEU A 362 1.83 7.16 -28.68
CA LEU A 362 1.10 5.91 -28.51
C LEU A 362 -0.29 5.98 -29.16
N THR A 363 -1.10 6.97 -28.79
CA THR A 363 -2.52 7.10 -29.17
C THR A 363 -2.80 8.24 -30.16
N GLY A 364 -1.80 9.06 -30.46
CA GLY A 364 -1.95 10.22 -31.37
C GLY A 364 -2.56 11.46 -30.72
N ASN A 365 -2.94 11.42 -29.44
CA ASN A 365 -3.58 12.51 -28.70
C ASN A 365 -2.81 12.94 -27.46
#